data_AF-A0A3C1ST18-F1
#
_entry.id   AF-A0A3C1ST18-F1
#
_cell.length_a   1.000
_cell.length_b   1.000
_cell.length_c   1.000
_cell.angle_alpha   90.00
_cell.angle_beta   90.00
_cell.angle_gamma   90.00
#
_symmetry.space_group_name_H-M   'P 1'
#
loop_
_entity.id
_entity.type
_entity.pdbx_description
1 polymer ?
#
loop_
_entity_poly.entity_id
_entity_poly.type
_entity_poly.pdbx_seq_one_letter_code
_entity_poly.pdbx_strand_id
1 'polypeptide(L)'
;MLRFLLQCVRADFYNPLVQFLVRITNPLLLPLRRIVPGYKGLDVASLVLAFVLQFLEVLLVTLLVGRDAGIGGLILIAAGELFKLLINIYLWGLIIQAILSWVNPDPYHPAARLLAQLTAPLLQPARRLLPPIAGVDLSPMLAIVALIFISLLLQDLLGLWVGAR
;
A
#
# COMPACT_ATOMS: atom_id res chain seq x y z
N MET A 1 2.01 7.07 1.38
CA MET A 1 1.12 5.88 1.32
C MET A 1 0.75 5.31 2.67
N LEU A 2 1.65 4.77 3.48
CA LEU A 2 1.27 4.08 4.74
C LEU A 2 0.37 4.92 5.66
N ARG A 3 0.71 6.21 5.86
CA ARG A 3 -0.13 7.10 6.66
C ARG A 3 -1.54 7.29 6.12
N PHE A 4 -1.67 7.46 4.81
CA PHE A 4 -2.97 7.55 4.14
C PHE A 4 -3.79 6.27 4.40
N LEU A 5 -3.17 5.09 4.26
CA LEU A 5 -3.82 3.80 4.50
C LEU A 5 -4.27 3.62 5.95
N LEU A 6 -3.41 3.99 6.90
CA LEU A 6 -3.75 3.98 8.32
C LEU A 6 -4.99 4.83 8.61
N GLN A 7 -5.12 5.99 7.96
CA GLN A 7 -6.30 6.83 8.11
C GLN A 7 -7.54 6.26 7.42
N CYS A 8 -7.39 5.68 6.22
CA CYS A 8 -8.49 5.02 5.51
C CYS A 8 -9.10 3.88 6.33
N VAL A 9 -8.26 3.11 7.01
CA VAL A 9 -8.66 1.99 7.87
C VAL A 9 -9.09 2.46 9.27
N ARG A 10 -8.91 3.75 9.59
CA ARG A 10 -9.12 4.32 10.93
C ARG A 10 -8.33 3.55 11.99
N ALA A 11 -7.05 3.31 11.70
CA ALA A 11 -6.15 2.61 12.58
C ALA A 11 -6.01 3.32 13.93
N ASP A 12 -5.82 2.53 14.99
CA ASP A 12 -5.74 3.05 16.36
C ASP A 12 -4.48 3.91 16.56
N PHE A 13 -4.64 5.21 16.79
CA PHE A 13 -3.54 6.15 17.04
C PHE A 13 -2.88 5.98 18.42
N TYR A 14 -3.49 5.24 19.34
CA TYR A 14 -2.83 4.87 20.61
C TYR A 14 -1.79 3.76 20.41
N ASN A 15 -1.77 3.11 19.24
CA ASN A 15 -0.79 2.08 18.93
C ASN A 15 0.61 2.71 18.75
N PRO A 16 1.65 2.24 19.48
CA PRO A 16 3.00 2.79 19.41
C PRO A 16 3.60 2.73 18.00
N LEU A 17 3.27 1.72 17.19
CA LEU A 17 3.76 1.62 15.81
C LEU A 17 3.12 2.66 14.90
N VAL A 18 1.83 2.94 15.09
CA VAL A 18 1.15 4.02 14.36
C VAL A 18 1.78 5.37 14.71
N GLN A 19 2.03 5.62 15.99
CA GLN A 19 2.68 6.85 16.44
C GLN A 19 4.09 6.99 15.87
N PHE A 20 4.88 5.91 15.87
CA PHE A 20 6.20 5.88 15.26
C PHE A 20 6.15 6.23 13.76
N LEU A 21 5.27 5.57 12.99
CA LEU A 21 5.11 5.84 11.56
C LEU A 21 4.64 7.28 11.29
N VAL A 22 3.68 7.78 12.06
CA VAL A 22 3.19 9.16 11.96
C VAL A 22 4.31 10.15 12.31
N ARG A 23 5.13 9.85 13.31
CA ARG A 23 6.24 10.72 13.74
C ARG A 23 7.34 10.80 12.69
N ILE A 24 7.69 9.69 12.05
CA ILE A 24 8.68 9.67 10.97
C ILE A 24 8.16 10.38 9.72
N THR A 25 6.89 10.19 9.38
CA THR A 25 6.32 10.78 8.16
C THR A 25 5.94 12.25 8.32
N ASN A 26 5.66 12.72 9.55
CA ASN A 26 5.22 14.08 9.85
C ASN A 26 6.14 15.20 9.32
N PRO A 27 7.46 15.20 9.60
CA PRO A 27 8.36 16.28 9.21
C PRO A 27 8.33 16.58 7.71
N LEU A 28 8.24 15.54 6.89
CA LEU A 28 8.18 15.66 5.43
C LEU A 28 6.80 16.14 4.95
N LEU A 29 5.73 15.87 5.72
CA LEU A 29 4.35 16.22 5.36
C LEU A 29 3.95 17.64 5.80
N LEU A 30 4.53 18.19 6.87
CA LEU A 30 4.18 19.51 7.39
C LEU A 30 4.35 20.65 6.37
N PRO A 31 5.42 20.73 5.58
CA PRO A 31 5.55 21.75 4.54
C PRO A 31 4.47 21.61 3.46
N LEU A 32 4.20 20.37 3.04
CA LEU A 32 3.26 20.10 1.96
C LEU A 32 1.80 20.36 2.37
N ARG A 33 1.46 20.13 3.64
CA ARG A 33 0.13 20.43 4.21
C ARG A 33 -0.22 21.91 4.21
N ARG A 34 0.77 22.81 4.07
CA ARG A 34 0.50 24.24 3.88
C ARG A 34 -0.10 24.55 2.51
N ILE A 35 0.16 23.68 1.53
CA ILE A 35 -0.29 23.84 0.14
C ILE A 35 -1.52 22.95 -0.12
N VAL A 36 -1.49 21.71 0.33
CA VAL A 36 -2.54 20.72 0.10
C VAL A 36 -3.35 20.52 1.39
N PRO A 37 -4.58 21.05 1.50
CA PRO A 37 -5.43 20.81 2.66
C PRO A 37 -5.86 19.34 2.73
N GLY A 38 -6.09 18.85 3.95
CA GLY A 38 -6.70 17.53 4.15
C GLY A 38 -8.18 17.53 3.70
N TYR A 39 -8.68 16.38 3.24
CA TYR A 39 -10.06 16.24 2.77
C TYR A 39 -10.79 15.20 3.61
N LYS A 40 -11.90 15.59 4.27
CA LYS A 40 -12.75 14.70 5.08
C LYS A 40 -12.00 13.85 6.12
N GLY A 41 -10.97 14.42 6.75
CA GLY A 41 -10.14 13.72 7.74
C GLY A 41 -9.05 12.80 7.13
N LEU A 42 -8.94 12.73 5.80
CA LEU A 42 -7.85 12.05 5.10
C LEU A 42 -6.71 13.02 4.78
N ASP A 43 -5.48 12.54 4.97
CA ASP A 43 -4.24 13.26 4.70
C ASP A 43 -3.88 13.15 3.22
N VAL A 44 -4.57 13.95 2.40
CA VAL A 44 -4.34 14.06 0.95
C VAL A 44 -2.89 14.46 0.65
N ALA A 45 -2.27 15.28 1.50
CA ALA A 45 -0.86 15.63 1.36
C ALA A 45 0.06 14.40 1.36
N SER A 46 -0.28 13.34 2.11
CA SER A 46 0.52 12.11 2.11
C SER A 46 0.37 11.24 0.86
N LEU A 47 -0.73 11.40 0.13
CA LEU A 47 -0.93 10.79 -1.18
C LEU A 47 -0.21 11.60 -2.26
N VAL A 48 -0.32 12.93 -2.23
CA VAL A 48 0.40 13.82 -3.15
C VAL A 48 1.91 13.66 -3.00
N LEU A 49 2.42 13.64 -1.77
CA LEU A 49 3.84 13.41 -1.52
C LEU A 49 4.31 12.08 -2.13
N ALA A 50 3.54 11.01 -1.93
CA ALA A 50 3.89 9.70 -2.46
C ALA A 50 3.91 9.69 -4.00
N PHE A 51 2.94 10.36 -4.64
CA PHE A 51 2.92 10.52 -6.09
C PHE A 51 4.11 11.33 -6.61
N VAL A 52 4.46 12.43 -5.94
CA VAL A 52 5.63 13.26 -6.30
C VAL A 52 6.93 12.46 -6.17
N LEU A 53 7.08 11.69 -5.08
CA LEU A 53 8.25 10.82 -4.90
C LEU A 53 8.32 9.76 -6.00
N GLN A 54 7.19 9.16 -6.37
CA GLN A 54 7.14 8.16 -7.42
C GLN A 54 7.48 8.75 -8.80
N PHE A 55 6.97 9.94 -9.09
CA PHE A 55 7.29 10.66 -10.32
C PHE A 55 8.78 11.00 -10.39
N LEU A 56 9.35 11.49 -9.29
CA LEU A 56 10.77 11.82 -9.21
C LEU A 56 11.64 10.57 -9.37
N GLU A 57 11.28 9.46 -8.73
CA GLU A 57 11.96 8.17 -8.89
C GLU A 57 11.94 7.71 -10.36
N VAL A 58 10.78 7.70 -11.00
CA VAL A 58 10.62 7.28 -12.41
C VAL A 58 11.39 8.21 -13.34
N LEU A 59 11.38 9.53 -13.09
CA LEU A 59 12.14 10.51 -13.85
C LEU A 59 13.65 10.23 -13.72
N LEU A 60 14.16 10.04 -12.51
CA LEU A 60 15.57 9.76 -12.27
C LEU A 60 16.00 8.45 -12.94
N VAL A 61 15.22 7.38 -12.80
CA VAL A 61 15.50 6.09 -13.46
C VAL A 61 15.52 6.25 -14.98
N THR A 62 14.55 6.97 -15.54
CA THR A 62 14.46 7.21 -16.98
C THR A 62 15.67 8.00 -17.50
N LEU A 63 16.10 9.03 -16.77
CA LEU A 63 17.30 9.81 -17.08
C LEU A 63 18.59 8.97 -16.98
N LEU A 64 18.70 8.12 -15.95
CA LEU A 64 19.86 7.23 -15.75
C LEU A 64 19.98 6.16 -16.83
N VAL A 65 18.84 5.61 -17.28
CA VAL A 65 18.78 4.60 -18.34
C VAL A 65 18.91 5.23 -19.73
N GLY A 66 18.81 6.56 -19.85
CA GLY A 66 18.85 7.27 -21.13
C GLY A 66 17.63 6.99 -22.00
N ARG A 67 16.48 6.69 -21.39
CA ARG A 67 15.24 6.40 -22.11
C ARG A 67 14.49 7.71 -22.39
N ASP A 68 14.09 7.92 -23.64
CA ASP A 68 13.19 9.02 -23.97
C ASP A 68 11.75 8.66 -23.56
N ALA A 69 11.20 9.41 -22.61
CA ALA A 69 9.81 9.29 -22.20
C ALA A 69 9.16 10.66 -22.16
N GLY A 70 8.02 10.81 -22.85
CA GLY A 70 7.22 12.02 -22.74
C GLY A 70 6.66 12.19 -21.32
N ILE A 71 6.38 13.44 -20.93
CA ILE A 71 5.84 13.80 -19.60
C ILE A 71 4.56 13.00 -19.29
N GLY A 72 3.69 12.80 -20.27
CA GLY A 72 2.48 11.98 -20.10
C GLY A 72 2.76 10.52 -19.76
N GLY A 73 3.79 9.93 -20.38
CA GLY A 73 4.23 8.56 -20.07
C GLY A 73 4.81 8.46 -18.66
N LEU A 74 5.63 9.43 -18.26
CA LEU A 74 6.20 9.50 -16.91
C LEU A 74 5.10 9.58 -15.84
N ILE A 75 4.07 10.40 -16.06
CA ILE A 75 2.91 10.52 -15.16
C ILE A 75 2.16 9.19 -15.07
N LEU A 76 1.91 8.52 -16.20
CA LEU A 76 1.21 7.25 -16.24
C LEU A 76 1.98 6.15 -15.49
N ILE A 77 3.29 6.05 -15.73
CA ILE A 77 4.17 5.10 -15.03
C ILE A 77 4.21 5.41 -13.53
N ALA A 78 4.34 6.69 -13.15
CA ALA A 78 4.35 7.08 -11.74
C ALA A 78 3.03 6.74 -11.04
N ALA A 79 1.88 6.91 -11.69
CA ALA A 79 0.59 6.48 -11.16
C ALA A 79 0.51 4.95 -11.02
N GLY A 80 1.04 4.22 -12.00
CA GLY A 80 1.15 2.76 -11.98
C GLY A 80 2.00 2.24 -10.83
N GLU A 81 3.19 2.81 -10.64
CA GLU A 81 4.09 2.46 -9.55
C GLU A 81 3.51 2.84 -8.18
N LEU A 82 2.76 3.94 -8.07
CA LEU A 82 2.03 4.27 -6.84
C LEU A 82 0.97 3.20 -6.49
N PHE A 83 0.27 2.68 -7.48
CA PHE A 83 -0.69 1.59 -7.30
C PHE A 83 0.01 0.25 -6.98
N LYS A 84 1.15 -0.02 -7.62
CA LYS A 84 2.00 -1.18 -7.29
C LYS A 84 2.52 -1.11 -5.85
N LEU A 85 2.92 0.06 -5.37
CA LEU A 85 3.30 0.29 -3.98
C LEU A 85 2.14 -0.03 -3.02
N LEU A 86 0.91 0.37 -3.37
CA LEU A 86 -0.29 0.03 -2.60
C LEU A 86 -0.49 -1.49 -2.53
N ILE A 87 -0.43 -2.18 -3.68
CA ILE A 87 -0.57 -3.65 -3.74
C ILE A 87 0.52 -4.32 -2.90
N ASN A 88 1.78 -3.88 -3.02
CA ASN A 88 2.90 -4.44 -2.27
C ASN A 88 2.72 -4.30 -0.76
N ILE A 89 2.23 -3.14 -0.28
CA ILE A 89 1.93 -2.94 1.15
C ILE A 89 0.91 -3.98 1.64
N TYR A 90 -0.16 -4.22 0.88
CA TYR A 90 -1.17 -5.21 1.26
C TYR A 90 -0.66 -6.64 1.12
N LEU A 91 0.09 -6.96 0.06
CA LEU A 91 0.63 -8.28 -0.19
C LEU A 91 1.55 -8.71 0.95
N TRP A 92 2.53 -7.88 1.31
CA TRP A 92 3.40 -8.14 2.45
C TRP A 92 2.63 -8.17 3.77
N GLY A 93 1.65 -7.27 3.93
CA GLY A 93 0.78 -7.29 5.11
C GLY A 93 0.03 -8.61 5.28
N LEU A 94 -0.52 -9.16 4.19
CA LEU A 94 -1.23 -10.43 4.17
C LEU A 94 -0.29 -11.62 4.41
N ILE A 95 0.92 -11.61 3.84
CA ILE A 95 1.93 -12.63 4.12
C ILE A 95 2.26 -12.66 5.61
N ILE A 96 2.56 -11.50 6.21
CA ILE A 96 2.84 -11.41 7.64
C ILE A 96 1.63 -11.89 8.45
N GLN A 97 0.41 -11.51 8.05
CA GLN A 97 -0.81 -11.92 8.75
C GLN A 97 -1.04 -13.44 8.67
N ALA A 98 -0.72 -14.08 7.55
CA ALA A 98 -0.79 -15.53 7.38
C ALA A 98 0.26 -16.25 8.23
N ILE A 99 1.49 -15.73 8.30
CA ILE A 99 2.52 -16.28 9.18
C ILE A 99 2.08 -16.16 10.64
N LEU A 100 1.56 -14.99 11.03
CA LEU A 100 1.04 -14.77 12.38
C LEU A 100 -0.15 -15.70 12.70
N SER A 101 -1.06 -16.00 11.77
CA SER A 101 -2.18 -16.91 12.07
C SER A 101 -1.74 -18.34 12.37
N TRP A 102 -0.59 -18.79 11.84
CA TRP A 102 -0.03 -20.12 12.13
C TRP A 102 0.76 -20.16 13.43
N VAL A 103 1.46 -19.08 13.78
CA VAL A 103 2.30 -19.02 14.99
C VAL A 103 1.49 -18.61 16.24
N ASN A 104 0.27 -18.11 16.05
CA ASN A 104 -0.67 -17.70 17.11
C ASN A 104 -0.05 -16.68 18.11
N PRO A 105 0.33 -15.48 17.66
CA PRO A 105 0.89 -14.45 18.51
C PRO A 105 -0.15 -13.93 19.50
N ASP A 106 0.34 -13.33 20.59
CA ASP A 106 -0.49 -12.63 21.56
C ASP A 106 -1.43 -11.61 20.86
N PRO A 107 -2.77 -11.73 20.97
CA PRO A 107 -3.74 -10.80 20.41
C PRO A 107 -3.60 -9.36 20.91
N TYR A 108 -2.91 -9.14 22.03
CA TYR A 108 -2.63 -7.84 22.59
C TYR A 108 -1.39 -7.18 21.98
N HIS A 109 -0.62 -7.89 21.16
CA HIS A 109 0.59 -7.34 20.55
C HIS A 109 0.25 -6.19 19.57
N PRO A 110 0.82 -4.98 19.74
CA PRO A 110 0.49 -3.82 18.91
C PRO A 110 0.65 -4.04 17.41
N ALA A 111 1.68 -4.78 16.99
CA ALA A 111 1.90 -5.08 15.57
C ALA A 111 0.79 -5.97 14.98
N ALA A 112 0.35 -6.99 15.72
CA ALA A 112 -0.68 -7.91 15.26
C ALA A 112 -2.02 -7.18 15.11
N ARG A 113 -2.37 -6.30 16.06
CA ARG A 113 -3.59 -5.47 15.99
C ARG A 113 -3.56 -4.52 14.81
N LEU A 114 -2.43 -3.83 14.59
CA LEU A 114 -2.28 -2.90 13.48
C LEU A 114 -2.41 -3.63 12.14
N LEU A 115 -1.77 -4.78 12.02
CA LEU A 115 -1.79 -5.59 10.81
C LEU A 115 -3.18 -6.14 10.51
N ALA A 116 -3.89 -6.61 11.53
CA ALA A 116 -5.27 -7.08 11.40
C ALA A 116 -6.19 -5.95 10.93
N GLN A 117 -6.04 -4.73 11.46
CA GLN A 117 -6.77 -3.56 10.99
C GLN A 117 -6.45 -3.27 9.51
N LEU A 118 -5.16 -3.17 9.17
CA LEU A 118 -4.71 -2.86 7.81
C LEU A 118 -5.19 -3.90 6.78
N THR A 119 -5.16 -5.18 7.11
CA THR A 119 -5.53 -6.27 6.19
C THR A 119 -7.03 -6.59 6.18
N ALA A 120 -7.80 -6.14 7.18
CA ALA A 120 -9.24 -6.42 7.29
C ALA A 120 -10.06 -6.08 6.04
N PRO A 121 -9.86 -4.94 5.32
CA PRO A 121 -10.64 -4.62 4.13
C PRO A 121 -10.51 -5.66 3.02
N LEU A 122 -9.39 -6.38 2.94
CA LEU A 122 -9.15 -7.45 1.96
C LEU A 122 -9.52 -8.83 2.51
N LEU A 123 -9.24 -9.09 3.79
CA LEU A 123 -9.52 -10.37 4.42
C LEU A 123 -11.01 -10.59 4.70
N GLN A 124 -11.76 -9.56 5.08
CA GLN A 124 -13.20 -9.70 5.33
C GLN A 124 -13.99 -10.23 4.12
N PRO A 125 -13.85 -9.68 2.90
CA PRO A 125 -14.50 -10.25 1.73
C PRO A 125 -13.92 -11.64 1.37
N ALA A 126 -12.62 -11.84 1.52
CA ALA A 126 -12.01 -13.15 1.25
C ALA A 126 -12.54 -14.25 2.19
N ARG A 127 -12.75 -13.96 3.48
CA ARG A 127 -13.34 -14.88 4.47
C ARG A 127 -14.80 -15.22 4.18
N ARG A 128 -15.54 -14.32 3.51
CA ARG A 128 -16.91 -14.61 3.08
C ARG A 128 -16.93 -15.61 1.91
N LEU A 129 -15.90 -15.60 1.07
CA LEU A 129 -15.78 -16.52 -0.07
C LEU A 129 -15.17 -17.87 0.34
N LEU A 130 -14.15 -17.85 1.20
CA LEU A 130 -13.50 -19.05 1.75
C LEU A 130 -13.47 -18.96 3.28
N PRO A 131 -14.51 -19.48 3.95
CA PRO A 131 -14.54 -19.60 5.40
C PRO A 131 -13.38 -20.46 5.92
N PRO A 132 -12.94 -20.28 7.18
CA PRO A 132 -11.89 -21.11 7.77
C PRO A 132 -12.24 -22.60 7.73
N ILE A 133 -11.30 -23.43 7.28
CA ILE A 133 -11.46 -24.88 7.19
C ILE A 133 -10.60 -25.50 8.29
N ALA A 134 -11.21 -26.34 9.15
CA ALA A 134 -10.52 -27.03 10.25
C ALA A 134 -9.72 -26.08 11.19
N GLY A 135 -10.22 -24.86 11.43
CA GLY A 135 -9.57 -23.87 12.28
C GLY A 135 -8.41 -23.10 11.63
N VAL A 136 -8.08 -23.39 10.37
CA VAL A 136 -7.06 -22.68 9.60
C VAL A 136 -7.71 -21.63 8.69
N ASP A 137 -7.27 -20.38 8.81
CA ASP A 137 -7.73 -19.28 7.96
C ASP A 137 -6.94 -19.26 6.64
N LEU A 138 -7.55 -19.78 5.57
CA LEU A 138 -6.99 -19.78 4.21
C LEU A 138 -7.31 -18.49 3.43
N SER A 139 -8.10 -17.57 3.99
CA SER A 139 -8.46 -16.31 3.33
C SER A 139 -7.25 -15.43 2.95
N PRO A 140 -6.11 -15.41 3.70
CA PRO A 140 -4.93 -14.68 3.26
C PRO A 140 -4.36 -15.21 1.95
N MET A 141 -4.37 -16.53 1.72
CA MET A 141 -3.87 -17.11 0.47
C MET A 141 -4.71 -16.66 -0.72
N LEU A 142 -6.04 -16.68 -0.59
CA LEU A 142 -6.94 -16.19 -1.64
C LEU A 142 -6.68 -14.71 -1.97
N ALA A 143 -6.56 -13.87 -0.94
CA ALA A 143 -6.30 -12.45 -1.11
C ALA A 143 -4.92 -12.19 -1.75
N ILE A 144 -3.89 -12.95 -1.35
CA ILE A 144 -2.54 -12.87 -1.95
C ILE A 144 -2.58 -13.24 -3.43
N VAL A 145 -3.20 -14.36 -3.79
CA VAL A 145 -3.31 -14.79 -5.20
C VAL A 145 -4.04 -13.74 -6.05
N ALA A 146 -5.14 -13.20 -5.54
CA ALA A 146 -5.88 -12.13 -6.21
C ALA A 146 -5.02 -10.87 -6.40
N LEU A 147 -4.27 -10.44 -5.37
CA LEU A 147 -3.39 -9.27 -5.48
C LEU A 147 -2.22 -9.51 -6.44
N ILE A 148 -1.61 -10.69 -6.45
CA ILE A 148 -0.56 -11.04 -7.40
C ILE A 148 -1.10 -10.96 -8.83
N PHE A 149 -2.27 -11.55 -9.08
CA PHE A 149 -2.91 -11.49 -10.39
C PHE A 149 -3.18 -10.04 -10.84
N ILE A 150 -3.72 -9.19 -9.96
CA ILE A 150 -3.95 -7.77 -10.24
C ILE A 150 -2.62 -7.04 -10.51
N SER A 151 -1.57 -7.36 -9.76
CA SER A 151 -0.23 -6.76 -9.94
C SER A 151 0.38 -7.11 -11.30
N LEU A 152 0.25 -8.36 -11.73
CA LEU A 152 0.72 -8.81 -13.05
C LEU A 152 -0.06 -8.10 -14.17
N LEU A 153 -1.40 -8.09 -14.08
CA LEU A 153 -2.24 -7.39 -15.06
C LEU A 153 -1.92 -5.90 -15.16
N LEU A 154 -1.66 -5.24 -14.02
CA LEU A 154 -1.27 -3.84 -14.00
C LEU A 154 0.05 -3.62 -14.74
N GLN A 155 1.06 -4.46 -14.48
CA GLN A 155 2.38 -4.35 -15.09
C GLN A 155 2.33 -4.61 -16.60
N ASP A 156 1.60 -5.64 -17.02
CA ASP A 156 1.40 -5.95 -18.44
C ASP A 156 0.69 -4.80 -19.15
N LEU A 157 -0.39 -4.27 -18.55
CA LEU A 157 -1.13 -3.14 -19.09
C LEU A 157 -0.22 -1.91 -19.24
N LEU A 158 0.51 -1.53 -18.19
CA LEU A 158 1.44 -0.39 -18.24
C LEU A 158 2.54 -0.59 -19.28
N GLY A 159 3.07 -1.81 -19.40
CA GLY A 159 4.08 -2.17 -20.42
C GLY A 159 3.58 -1.94 -21.85
N LEU A 160 2.32 -2.27 -22.13
CA LEU A 160 1.69 -2.03 -23.44
C LEU A 160 1.62 -0.54 -23.78
N TRP A 161 1.24 0.30 -22.82
CA TRP A 161 1.10 1.75 -23.03
C TRP A 161 2.46 2.47 -23.15
N VAL A 162 3.48 1.94 -22.49
CA VAL A 162 4.82 2.55 -22.42
C VAL A 162 5.72 2.04 -23.55
N GLY A 163 5.26 1.06 -24.35
CA GLY A 163 6.03 0.50 -25.46
C GLY A 163 7.31 -0.20 -25.02
N ALA A 164 7.41 -0.60 -23.74
CA ALA A 164 8.53 -1.39 -23.24
C ALA A 164 8.31 -2.87 -23.63
N ARG A 165 8.90 -3.29 -24.74
CA ARG A 165 9.32 -4.68 -24.94
C ARG A 165 10.83 -4.71 -25.07
#